data_AF-A0A961JQV8-F1
#
_entry.id   AF-A0A961JQV8-F1
#
_cell.length_a   1.000
_cell.length_b   1.000
_cell.length_c   1.000
_cell.angle_alpha   90.00
_cell.angle_beta   90.00
_cell.angle_gamma   90.00
#
_symmetry.space_group_name_H-M   'P 1'
#
loop_
_entity.id
_entity.type
_entity.pdbx_description
1 polymer ?
#
loop_
_entity_poly.entity_id
_entity_poly.type
_entity_poly.pdbx_seq_one_letter_code
_entity_poly.pdbx_strand_id
1 'polypeptide(L)' 'MTPQQFAAARHSLGLSAAELGQILGTDPRTIRRWEADPETKTARPPNPVACQVLRWMLAGFRPPEWPERLRADHAGTSRG' A
#
# COMPACT_ATOMS: atom_id res chain seq x y z
N MET A 1 -0.39 9.35 8.75
CA MET A 1 0.18 9.48 7.39
C MET A 1 -0.71 10.43 6.62
N THR A 2 -0.14 11.40 5.91
CA THR A 2 -0.87 12.26 4.97
C THR A 2 -1.20 11.49 3.68
N PRO A 3 -2.09 11.99 2.80
CA PRO A 3 -2.31 11.42 1.47
C PRO A 3 -1.02 11.18 0.68
N GLN A 4 -0.10 12.14 0.69
CA GLN A 4 1.18 12.05 0.00
C GLN A 4 2.08 10.97 0.61
N GLN A 5 2.12 10.88 1.94
CA GLN A 5 2.87 9.81 2.62
C GLN A 5 2.27 8.42 2.36
N PHE A 6 0.94 8.32 2.29
CA PHE A 6 0.23 7.08 1.97
C PHE A 6 0.55 6.61 0.55
N ALA A 7 0.47 7.52 -0.43
CA ALA A 7 0.87 7.26 -1.81
C ALA A 7 2.35 6.84 -1.88
N ALA A 8 3.25 7.61 -1.27
CA ALA A 8 4.68 7.33 -1.26
C ALA A 8 5.00 5.94 -0.69
N ALA A 9 4.36 5.56 0.43
CA ALA A 9 4.50 4.24 1.03
C ALA A 9 4.02 3.11 0.09
N ARG A 10 2.88 3.29 -0.58
CA ARG A 10 2.40 2.31 -1.57
C ARG A 10 3.41 2.16 -2.72
N HIS A 11 3.93 3.27 -3.23
CA HIS A 11 4.91 3.28 -4.31
C HIS A 11 6.25 2.64 -3.91
N SER A 12 6.77 2.91 -2.71
CA SER A 12 8.01 2.27 -2.22
C SER A 12 7.87 0.76 -2.02
N LEU A 13 6.64 0.28 -1.79
CA LEU A 13 6.31 -1.14 -1.70
C LEU A 13 6.11 -1.80 -3.07
N GLY A 14 6.21 -1.05 -4.18
CA GLY A 14 6.00 -1.58 -5.53
C GLY A 14 4.55 -1.93 -5.87
N LEU A 15 3.60 -1.50 -5.03
CA LEU A 15 2.19 -1.85 -5.15
C LEU A 15 1.44 -0.89 -6.07
N SER A 16 0.57 -1.44 -6.91
CA SER A 16 -0.48 -0.67 -7.58
C SER A 16 -1.61 -0.35 -6.60
N ALA A 17 -2.44 0.67 -6.92
CA ALA A 17 -3.62 0.97 -6.11
C ALA A 17 -4.62 -0.20 -6.07
N ALA A 18 -4.65 -1.03 -7.12
CA ALA A 18 -5.53 -2.20 -7.17
C ALA A 18 -5.09 -3.30 -6.20
N GLU A 19 -3.79 -3.55 -6.13
CA GLU A 19 -3.24 -4.56 -5.21
C GLU A 19 -3.30 -4.14 -3.76
N LEU A 20 -2.99 -2.87 -3.47
CA LEU A 20 -3.22 -2.36 -2.13
C LEU A 20 -4.71 -2.45 -1.76
N GLY A 21 -5.60 -2.20 -2.73
CA GLY A 21 -7.02 -2.43 -2.58
C GLY A 21 -7.36 -3.88 -2.22
N GLN A 22 -6.80 -4.86 -2.94
CA GLN A 22 -6.99 -6.29 -2.63
C GLN A 22 -6.49 -6.65 -1.23
N ILE A 23 -5.27 -6.24 -0.87
CA ILE A 23 -4.68 -6.47 0.46
C ILE A 23 -5.55 -5.89 1.58
N LEU A 24 -6.12 -4.70 1.36
CA LEU A 24 -6.95 -4.00 2.35
C LEU A 24 -8.44 -4.35 2.27
N GLY A 25 -8.87 -5.22 1.35
CA GLY A 25 -10.29 -5.45 1.07
C GLY A 25 -11.05 -4.17 0.69
N THR A 26 -10.38 -3.22 0.03
CA THR A 26 -10.86 -1.87 -0.25
C THR A 26 -10.87 -1.59 -1.76
N ASP A 27 -11.90 -0.90 -2.27
CA ASP A 27 -11.98 -0.56 -3.69
C ASP A 27 -10.79 0.34 -4.13
N PRO A 28 -10.16 0.09 -5.30
CA PRO A 28 -9.01 0.87 -5.77
C PRO A 28 -9.29 2.37 -5.96
N ARG A 29 -10.56 2.75 -6.21
CA ARG A 29 -10.98 4.17 -6.27
C ARG A 29 -10.92 4.82 -4.89
N THR A 30 -11.22 4.08 -3.83
CA THR A 30 -11.08 4.56 -2.45
C THR A 30 -9.61 4.80 -2.11
N ILE A 31 -8.70 3.90 -2.54
CA ILE A 31 -7.25 4.11 -2.42
C ILE A 31 -6.83 5.42 -3.10
N ARG A 32 -7.28 5.65 -4.34
CA ARG A 32 -6.97 6.90 -5.07
C ARG A 32 -7.53 8.14 -4.37
N ARG A 33 -8.70 8.07 -3.73
CA ARG A 33 -9.25 9.19 -2.94
C ARG A 33 -8.44 9.47 -1.68
N TRP A 34 -7.84 8.45 -1.07
CA TRP A 34 -6.93 8.59 0.07
C TRP A 34 -5.59 9.22 -0.31
N GLU A 35 -5.17 9.04 -1.56
CA GLU A 35 -3.92 9.57 -2.10
C GLU A 35 -4.08 10.94 -2.78
N ALA A 36 -5.33 11.34 -3.06
CA ALA A 36 -5.63 12.59 -3.74
C ALA A 36 -5.23 13.81 -2.90
N ASP A 37 -4.95 14.91 -3.61
CA ASP A 37 -4.70 16.21 -2.99
C ASP A 37 -5.91 16.62 -2.14
N PRO A 38 -5.73 16.97 -0.85
CA PRO A 38 -6.79 17.43 0.04
C PRO A 38 -7.67 18.54 -0.53
N GLU A 39 -7.15 19.37 -1.44
CA GLU A 39 -7.89 20.47 -2.08
C GLU A 39 -8.95 19.97 -3.09
N THR A 40 -8.90 18.70 -3.48
CA THR A 40 -9.88 18.13 -4.41
C THR A 40 -11.17 17.71 -3.69
N LYS A 41 -12.34 17.99 -4.30
CA LYS A 41 -13.66 17.68 -3.72
C LYS A 41 -13.87 16.19 -3.36
N THR A 42 -13.16 15.30 -4.05
CA THR A 42 -13.26 13.85 -3.87
C THR A 42 -12.23 13.28 -2.92
N ALA A 43 -11.25 14.08 -2.47
CA ALA A 43 -10.26 13.63 -1.50
C ALA A 43 -10.91 13.22 -0.19
N ARG A 44 -10.34 12.18 0.42
CA ARG A 44 -10.72 11.68 1.74
C ARG A 44 -9.44 11.38 2.51
N PRO A 45 -9.39 11.64 3.82
CA PRO A 45 -8.22 11.25 4.60
C PRO A 45 -8.05 9.72 4.55
N PRO A 46 -6.80 9.21 4.47
CA PRO A 46 -6.53 7.78 4.56
C PRO A 46 -7.10 7.17 5.84
N ASN A 47 -7.64 5.95 5.73
CA ASN A 47 -8.11 5.23 6.91
C ASN A 47 -6.92 4.97 7.88
N PRO A 48 -7.07 5.25 9.20
CA PRO A 48 -6.03 5.01 10.18
C PRO A 48 -5.50 3.56 10.22
N VAL A 49 -6.38 2.57 10.04
CA VAL A 49 -6.02 1.14 9.98
C VAL A 49 -5.21 0.84 8.72
N ALA A 50 -5.63 1.36 7.56
CA ALA A 50 -4.87 1.21 6.32
C ALA A 50 -3.45 1.80 6.44
N CYS A 51 -3.32 2.94 7.13
CA CYS A 51 -2.01 3.52 7.42
C CYS A 51 -1.16 2.60 8.32
N GLN A 52 -1.77 1.93 9.29
CA GLN A 52 -1.07 0.98 10.16
C GLN A 52 -0.58 -0.24 9.37
N VAL A 53 -1.41 -0.77 8.48
CA VAL A 53 -1.02 -1.89 7.61
C VAL A 53 0.15 -1.51 6.71
N LEU A 54 0.13 -0.32 6.08
CA LEU A 54 1.28 0.18 5.31
C LEU A 54 2.56 0.27 6.16
N ARG A 55 2.48 0.72 7.41
CA ARG A 55 3.64 0.75 8.32
C ARG A 55 4.21 -0.64 8.57
N TRP A 56 3.36 -1.64 8.80
CA TRP A 56 3.82 -3.03 8.95
C TRP A 56 4.49 -3.55 7.67
N MET A 57 3.92 -3.24 6.51
CA MET A 57 4.50 -3.66 5.23
C MET A 57 5.84 -2.98 4.95
N LEU A 58 5.98 -1.70 5.29
CA LEU A 58 7.27 -1.00 5.23
C LEU A 58 8.31 -1.61 6.20
N ALA A 59 7.87 -2.14 7.34
CA ALA A 59 8.72 -2.87 8.28
C ALA A 59 9.06 -4.32 7.86
N GLY A 60 8.57 -4.77 6.70
CA GLY A 60 8.89 -6.09 6.14
C GLY A 60 7.79 -7.14 6.24
N PHE A 61 6.66 -6.85 6.89
CA PHE A 61 5.52 -7.77 6.88
C PHE A 61 4.94 -7.93 5.47
N ARG A 62 4.60 -9.15 5.07
CA ARG A 62 3.99 -9.46 3.77
C ARG A 62 2.74 -10.31 4.00
N PRO A 63 1.52 -9.79 3.79
CA PRO A 63 0.29 -10.55 3.98
C PRO A 63 0.17 -11.69 2.96
N PRO A 64 -0.72 -12.68 3.19
CA PRO A 64 -0.97 -13.76 2.23
C PRO A 64 -1.30 -13.25 0.81
N GLU A 65 -2.08 -12.17 0.72
CA GLU A 65 -2.52 -11.49 -0.50
C GLU A 65 -1.42 -10.67 -1.18
N TRP A 66 -0.18 -10.69 -0.65
CA TRP A 66 0.93 -9.98 -1.27
C TRP A 66 1.14 -10.44 -2.71
N PRO A 67 1.34 -9.52 -3.69
CA PRO A 67 1.37 -9.92 -5.10
C PRO A 67 2.53 -10.85 -5.41
N GLU A 68 2.25 -11.93 -6.14
CA GLU A 68 3.24 -12.97 -6.46
C GLU A 68 4.46 -12.41 -7.21
N ARG A 69 4.24 -11.46 -8.12
CA ARG A 69 5.34 -10.80 -8.86
C ARG A 69 6.33 -10.07 -7.94
N LEU A 70 5.92 -9.71 -6.71
CA LEU A 70 6.75 -9.02 -5.72
C LEU A 70 7.29 -9.98 -4.65
N ARG A 71 6.97 -11.29 -4.72
CA ARG A 71 7.54 -12.31 -3.81
C ARG A 71 8.93 -12.75 -4.24
N ALA A 72 9.19 -12.77 -5.55
CA ALA A 72 10.46 -13.22 -6.13
C ALA A 72 11.67 -12.39 -5.66
N ASP A 73 11.45 -11.13 -5.24
CA ASP A 73 12.52 -10.21 -4.81
C ASP A 73 13.09 -10.54 -3.40
N HIS A 74 12.53 -11.51 -2.66
CA HIS A 74 13.05 -11.94 -1.35
C HIS A 74 13.64 -13.37 -1.33
N ALA A 75 13.52 -14.15 -2.41
CA ALA A 75 14.07 -15.52 -2.49
C ALA A 75 15.57 -15.57 -2.81
N GLY A 76 16.28 -14.44 -2.77
CA GLY A 76 17.68 -14.29 -3.16
C GLY A 76 18.72 -14.40 -2.04
N THR A 77 18.37 -14.72 -0.80
CA THR A 77 19.35 -14.85 0.30
C THR A 77 19.16 -16.13 1.12
N SER A 78 19.39 -17.29 0.49
CA SER A 78 19.96 -18.45 1.19
C SER A 78 20.73 -19.31 0.19
N ARG A 79 21.99 -18.94 -0.04
CA ARG A 79 23.01 -19.82 -0.59
C ARG A 79 24.32 -19.44 0.10
N GLY A 80 24.84 -20.32 0.93
CA GLY A 80 26.05 -20.13 1.75
C GLY A 80 25.94 -20.91 3.03
#